data_AF-A0A670JZQ8-F1
#
_entry.id   AF-A0A670JZQ8-F1
#
_cell.length_a   1.000
_cell.length_b   1.000
_cell.length_c   1.000
_cell.angle_alpha   90.00
_cell.angle_beta   90.00
_cell.angle_gamma   90.00
#
_symmetry.space_group_name_H-M   'P 1'
#
loop_
_entity.id
_entity.type
_entity.pdbx_description
1 polymer ?
#
loop_
_entity_poly.entity_id
_entity_poly.type
_entity_poly.pdbx_seq_one_letter_code
_entity_poly.pdbx_strand_id
1 'polypeptide(L)' 'MAEAPYKPAPLFPRPPQLDPAQYDASPQQRAAEAERVAIRSRLKRHYLLELNDPRRTSIVSGASRGARAADVWK' A
#
# COMPACT_ATOMS: atom_id res chain seq x y z
N MET A 1 -37.75 4.45 -11.16
CA MET A 1 -36.72 3.98 -12.11
C MET A 1 -35.64 3.31 -11.29
N ALA A 2 -35.35 2.02 -11.52
CA ALA A 2 -34.22 1.35 -10.87
C ALA A 2 -32.99 1.51 -11.76
N GLU A 3 -31.90 2.03 -11.20
CA GLU A 3 -30.61 2.18 -11.88
C GLU A 3 -30.06 0.79 -12.24
N ALA A 4 -29.44 0.64 -13.41
CA ALA A 4 -28.83 -0.64 -13.81
C ALA A 4 -27.60 -0.96 -12.93
N PRO A 5 -27.40 -2.21 -12.49
CA PRO A 5 -26.28 -2.57 -11.62
C PRO A 5 -24.93 -2.43 -12.36
N TYR A 6 -23.92 -1.92 -11.66
CA TYR A 6 -22.57 -1.72 -12.19
C TYR A 6 -21.91 -3.06 -12.58
N LYS A 7 -21.41 -3.14 -13.81
CA LYS A 7 -20.70 -4.32 -14.34
C LYS A 7 -19.20 -4.02 -14.44
N PRO A 8 -18.36 -4.63 -13.60
CA PRO A 8 -16.91 -4.43 -13.68
C PRO A 8 -16.34 -5.08 -14.95
N ALA A 9 -15.28 -4.49 -15.48
CA ALA A 9 -14.48 -5.02 -16.58
C ALA A 9 -13.00 -5.04 -16.18
N PRO A 10 -12.10 -5.77 -16.88
CA PRO A 10 -10.70 -5.91 -16.46
C PRO A 10 -9.95 -4.58 -16.28
N LEU A 11 -10.22 -3.59 -17.14
CA LEU A 11 -9.63 -2.25 -17.06
C LEU A 11 -10.48 -1.27 -16.23
N PHE A 12 -11.71 -1.67 -15.89
CA PHE A 12 -12.66 -0.87 -15.11
C PHE A 12 -13.12 -1.69 -13.90
N PRO A 13 -12.24 -1.86 -12.90
CA PRO A 13 -12.60 -2.58 -11.69
C PRO A 13 -13.74 -1.87 -10.96
N ARG A 14 -14.44 -2.63 -10.12
CA ARG A 14 -15.50 -2.07 -9.29
C ARG A 14 -14.94 -0.94 -8.40
N PRO A 15 -15.56 0.25 -8.40
CA PRO A 15 -15.21 1.30 -7.45
C PRO A 15 -15.34 0.81 -6.01
N PRO A 16 -14.43 1.20 -5.09
CA PRO A 16 -14.47 0.74 -3.70
C PRO A 16 -15.77 1.11 -2.98
N GLN A 17 -16.43 2.20 -3.39
CA GLN A 17 -17.71 2.65 -2.80
C GLN A 17 -18.88 1.70 -3.10
N LEU A 18 -18.78 0.91 -4.18
CA LEU A 18 -19.79 -0.08 -4.58
C LEU A 18 -19.46 -1.48 -4.04
N ASP A 19 -18.32 -1.67 -3.40
CA ASP A 19 -17.96 -2.95 -2.80
C ASP A 19 -18.65 -3.12 -1.45
N PRO A 20 -19.54 -4.10 -1.25
CA PRO A 20 -20.19 -4.31 0.05
C PRO A 20 -19.18 -4.63 1.16
N ALA A 21 -18.04 -5.23 0.83
CA ALA A 21 -16.99 -5.53 1.81
C ALA A 21 -16.34 -4.26 2.40
N GLN A 22 -16.39 -3.13 1.68
CA GLN A 22 -15.86 -1.84 2.16
C GLN A 22 -16.58 -1.33 3.42
N TYR A 23 -17.83 -1.75 3.62
CA TYR A 23 -18.66 -1.33 4.76
C TYR A 23 -18.75 -2.41 5.85
N ASP A 24 -17.99 -3.51 5.72
CA ASP A 24 -17.93 -4.52 6.76
C ASP A 24 -17.24 -3.96 8.01
N ALA A 25 -18.03 -3.75 9.07
CA ALA A 25 -17.58 -3.21 10.35
C ALA A 25 -17.26 -4.30 11.38
N SER A 26 -17.10 -5.56 10.95
CA SER A 26 -16.80 -6.67 11.85
C SER A 26 -15.49 -6.46 12.64
N PRO A 27 -15.41 -6.95 13.88
CA PRO A 27 -14.20 -6.80 14.70
C PRO A 27 -12.94 -7.39 14.05
N GLN A 28 -13.10 -8.47 13.29
CA GLN A 28 -12.00 -9.14 12.60
C GLN A 28 -11.42 -8.28 11.47
N GLN A 29 -12.27 -7.63 10.65
CA GLN A 29 -11.80 -6.71 9.61
C GLN A 29 -11.05 -5.52 10.22
N ARG A 30 -11.58 -4.94 11.30
CA ARG A 30 -10.89 -3.84 12.00
C ARG A 30 -9.52 -4.25 12.53
N ALA A 31 -9.38 -5.46 13.06
CA ALA A 31 -8.09 -5.99 13.50
C ALA A 31 -7.12 -6.15 12.32
N ALA A 32 -7.58 -6.76 11.22
CA ALA A 32 -6.76 -6.92 10.01
C ALA A 32 -6.34 -5.57 9.40
N GLU A 33 -7.21 -4.56 9.41
CA GLU A 33 -6.88 -3.20 8.99
C GLU A 33 -5.86 -2.54 9.92
N ALA A 34 -6.02 -2.68 11.24
CA ALA A 34 -5.08 -2.17 12.22
C ALA A 34 -3.69 -2.79 12.04
N GLU A 35 -3.60 -4.10 11.80
CA GLU A 35 -2.35 -4.80 11.49
C GLU A 35 -1.70 -4.27 10.20
N ARG A 36 -2.48 -4.11 9.13
CA ARG A 36 -2.01 -3.53 7.86
C ARG A 36 -1.47 -2.11 8.08
N VAL A 37 -2.14 -1.29 8.88
CA VAL A 37 -1.70 0.08 9.22
C VAL A 37 -0.46 0.07 10.12
N ALA A 38 -0.34 -0.87 11.06
CA ALA A 38 0.85 -1.04 11.90
C ALA A 38 2.08 -1.38 11.05
N ILE A 39 1.96 -2.32 10.11
CA ILE A 39 3.04 -2.65 9.16
C ILE A 39 3.40 -1.43 8.32
N ARG A 40 2.39 -0.75 7.74
CA ARG A 40 2.60 0.43 6.89
C ARG A 40 3.30 1.57 7.63
N SER A 41 2.87 1.85 8.86
CA SER A 41 3.45 2.91 9.69
C SER A 41 4.88 2.60 10.11
N ARG A 42 5.18 1.35 10.47
CA ARG A 42 6.55 0.91 10.76
C ARG A 42 7.48 1.10 9.56
N LEU A 43 7.05 0.64 8.38
CA LEU A 43 7.84 0.79 7.14
C LEU A 43 8.03 2.26 6.76
N LYS A 44 6.97 3.07 6.86
CA LYS A 44 7.04 4.51 6.60
C LYS A 44 8.00 5.21 7.55
N ARG A 45 7.98 4.87 8.84
CA ARG A 45 8.90 5.43 9.84
C ARG A 45 10.35 5.09 9.50
N HIS A 46 10.64 3.83 9.18
CA HIS A 46 11.99 3.41 8.78
C HIS A 46 12.48 4.21 7.57
N TYR A 47 11.67 4.28 6.53
CA TYR A 47 11.98 5.05 5.32
C TYR A 47 12.26 6.53 5.62
N LEU A 48 11.44 7.16 6.47
CA LEU A 48 11.60 8.58 6.80
C LEU A 48 12.82 8.86 7.67
N LEU A 49 13.19 7.95 8.57
CA LEU A 49 14.41 8.11 9.38
C LEU A 49 15.67 8.10 8.50
N GLU A 50 15.72 7.18 7.53
CA GLU A 50 16.82 7.12 6.57
C GLU A 50 16.81 8.33 5.64
N LEU A 51 15.64 8.71 5.10
CA LEU A 51 15.52 9.82 4.16
C LEU A 51 15.92 11.16 4.77
N ASN A 52 15.56 11.39 6.04
CA ASN A 52 15.74 12.67 6.72
C ASN A 52 17.09 12.77 7.49
N ASP A 53 18.00 11.80 7.36
CA ASP A 53 19.33 11.92 7.94
C ASP A 53 20.12 13.05 7.22
N PRO A 54 20.58 14.10 7.93
CA PRO A 54 21.33 15.20 7.33
C PRO A 54 22.68 14.78 6.75
N ARG A 55 23.20 13.60 7.11
CA ARG A 55 24.45 13.03 6.57
C ARG A 55 24.21 12.06 5.43
N ARG A 56 22.98 11.94 4.94
CA ARG A 56 22.63 10.98 3.89
C ARG A 56 23.32 11.34 2.57
N THR A 57 24.13 10.43 2.06
CA THR A 57 24.87 10.56 0.80
C THR A 57 24.34 9.66 -0.33
N SER A 58 23.45 8.71 -0.02
CA SER A 58 22.97 7.69 -0.94
C SER A 58 21.44 7.68 -1.14
N ILE A 59 20.96 6.99 -2.18
CA ILE A 59 19.53 6.80 -2.44
C ILE A 59 18.99 5.78 -1.43
N VAL A 60 17.84 6.08 -0.81
CA VAL A 60 17.16 5.13 0.09
C VAL A 60 16.75 3.89 -0.70
N SER A 61 17.37 2.76 -0.38
CA SER A 61 17.06 1.47 -1.00
C SER A 61 15.81 0.88 -0.34
N GLY A 62 14.76 0.66 -1.13
CA GLY A 62 13.56 -0.04 -0.63
C GLY A 62 13.75 -1.54 -0.72
N ALA A 63 13.43 -2.30 0.33
CA ALA A 63 13.52 -3.77 0.32
C ALA A 63 12.70 -4.43 -0.82
N SER A 64 11.61 -3.78 -1.25
CA SER A 64 10.77 -4.24 -2.39
C SER A 64 11.25 -3.75 -3.75
N ARG A 65 12.11 -2.73 -3.79
CA ARG A 65 12.74 -2.22 -5.01
C ARG A 65 14.06 -2.99 -5.15
N GLY A 66 13.93 -4.22 -5.66
CA GLY A 66 14.90 -5.30 -5.56
C GLY A 66 16.38 -4.90 -5.64
N ALA A 67 17.17 -5.52 -4.78
CA ALA A 67 18.62 -5.65 -4.85
C ALA A 67 19.06 -6.34 -6.17
N ARG A 68 18.83 -5.69 -7.31
CA ARG A 68 19.22 -6.15 -8.66
C ARG A 68 19.71 -5.04 -9.59
N ALA A 69 19.79 -3.79 -9.13
CA ALA A 69 20.24 -2.69 -9.98
C ALA A 69 21.69 -2.24 -9.71
N ALA A 70 22.23 -2.50 -8.52
CA ALA A 70 23.56 -2.01 -8.13
C ALA A 70 24.71 -2.86 -8.68
N ASP A 71 24.48 -4.12 -9.07
CA ASP A 71 25.50 -5.02 -9.63
C ASP A 71 25.59 -4.97 -11.16
N VAL A 72 24.83 -4.09 -11.83
CA VAL A 72 24.77 -4.02 -13.31
C VAL A 72 25.81 -3.05 -13.90
N TRP A 73 26.48 -2.25 -13.07
CA TRP A 73 27.44 -1.23 -13.53
C TRP A 73 28.83 -1.39 -12.88
N LYS A 74 29.39 -2.60 -12.90
CA LYS A 74 30.78 -2.84 -12.51
C LYS A 74 31.49 -3.76 -13.50
#